data_AF-M1D116-F1
#
_entry.id   AF-M1D116-F1
#
_cell.length_a   1.000
_cell.length_b   1.000
_cell.length_c   1.000
_cell.angle_alpha   90.00
_cell.angle_beta   90.00
_cell.angle_gamma   90.00
#
_symmetry.space_group_name_H-M   'P 1'
#
loop_
_entity.id
_entity.type
_entity.pdbx_description
1 polymer ?
#
loop_
_entity_poly.entity_id
_entity_poly.type
_entity_poly.pdbx_seq_one_letter_code
_entity_poly.pdbx_strand_id
1 'polypeptide(L)' 'MAQDVTKLFQEDPICNKPCKTHDDCSGALFCEACRRAAGTCGPWRRQDFQ' A
#
# COMPACT_ATOMS: atom_id res chain seq x y z
N MET A 1 -5.92 -18.08 8.22
CA MET A 1 -5.58 -17.94 6.79
C MET A 1 -4.89 -16.59 6.60
N ALA A 2 -3.57 -16.48 6.82
CA ALA A 2 -2.82 -15.21 6.73
C ALA A 2 -1.84 -15.16 5.54
N GLN A 3 -1.95 -16.12 4.62
CA GLN A 3 -0.95 -16.38 3.58
C GLN A 3 -1.23 -15.68 2.25
N ASP A 4 -2.41 -15.08 2.07
CA ASP A 4 -2.84 -14.52 0.79
C ASP A 4 -2.40 -13.05 0.63
N VAL A 5 -2.59 -12.23 1.67
CA VAL A 5 -2.29 -10.79 1.65
C VAL A 5 -0.81 -10.46 1.47
N THR A 6 0.09 -11.32 1.95
CA THR A 6 1.54 -11.11 1.80
C THR A 6 2.00 -11.36 0.37
N LYS A 7 1.35 -12.31 -0.31
CA LYS A 7 1.66 -12.66 -1.70
C LYS A 7 1.18 -11.55 -2.64
N LEU A 8 -0.04 -11.05 -2.43
CA LEU A 8 -0.54 -9.83 -3.09
C LEU A 8 0.37 -8.63 -2.86
N PHE A 9 0.96 -8.50 -1.67
CA PHE A 9 1.94 -7.45 -1.35
C PHE A 9 3.24 -7.52 -2.15
N GLN A 10 3.61 -8.72 -2.59
CA GLN A 10 4.85 -8.99 -3.32
C GLN A 10 4.65 -8.94 -4.83
N GLU A 11 3.44 -9.22 -5.30
CA GLU A 11 3.09 -9.17 -6.72
C GLU A 11 2.72 -7.75 -7.19
N ASP A 12 2.33 -6.87 -6.27
CA ASP A 12 1.93 -5.51 -6.59
C ASP A 12 3.16 -4.58 -6.65
N PRO A 13 3.57 -4.12 -7.84
CA PRO A 13 4.80 -3.35 -8.03
C PRO A 13 4.72 -1.93 -7.46
N ILE A 14 3.53 -1.49 -7.05
CA ILE A 14 3.32 -0.20 -6.38
C ILE A 14 3.62 -0.34 -4.88
N CYS A 15 3.57 -1.53 -4.29
CA CYS A 15 3.92 -1.72 -2.88
C CYS A 15 5.36 -1.28 -2.57
N ASN A 16 5.53 -0.48 -1.50
CA ASN A 16 6.79 0.13 -1.07
C ASN A 16 7.36 1.20 -1.99
N LYS A 17 6.66 1.62 -3.06
CA LYS A 17 7.07 2.81 -3.80
C LYS A 17 6.96 4.05 -2.91
N PRO A 18 7.88 5.01 -3.02
CA PRO A 18 7.73 6.30 -2.37
C PRO A 18 6.48 7.01 -2.91
N CYS A 19 5.69 7.59 -2.02
CA CYS A 19 4.46 8.30 -2.34
C CYS A 19 4.33 9.56 -1.50
N LYS A 20 3.62 10.57 -2.03
CA LYS A 20 3.23 11.77 -1.28
C LYS A 20 1.73 11.85 -1.10
N THR A 21 0.99 11.37 -2.07
CA THR A 21 -0.46 11.39 -2.13
C THR A 21 -1.00 10.01 -2.47
N HIS A 22 -2.27 9.78 -2.15
CA HIS A 22 -2.94 8.53 -2.50
C HIS A 22 -2.92 8.27 -4.02
N ASP A 23 -2.96 9.34 -4.82
CA ASP A 23 -2.92 9.28 -6.28
C ASP A 23 -1.62 8.64 -6.82
N ASP A 24 -0.48 8.82 -6.14
CA ASP A 24 0.78 8.16 -6.49
C ASP A 24 0.70 6.62 -6.39
N CYS A 25 -0.26 6.13 -5.61
CA CYS A 25 -0.52 4.72 -5.37
C CYS A 25 -1.77 4.22 -6.11
N SER A 26 -2.53 5.11 -6.77
CA SER A 26 -3.67 4.73 -7.60
C SER A 26 -3.21 3.92 -8.80
N GLY A 27 -3.73 2.71 -8.94
CA GLY A 27 -3.28 1.73 -9.93
C GLY A 27 -2.64 0.47 -9.32
N ALA A 28 -2.43 0.45 -8.00
CA ALA A 28 -2.20 -0.78 -7.28
C ALA A 28 -3.50 -1.59 -7.16
N LEU A 29 -3.40 -2.92 -7.18
CA LEU A 29 -4.49 -3.82 -6.80
C LEU A 29 -4.63 -3.93 -5.28
N PHE A 30 -3.54 -3.77 -4.55
CA PHE A 30 -3.49 -3.96 -3.10
C PHE A 30 -2.89 -2.76 -2.37
N CYS A 31 -1.85 -2.13 -2.93
CA CYS A 31 -1.10 -1.04 -2.31
C CYS A 31 -1.59 0.35 -2.69
N GLU A 32 -2.90 0.58 -2.68
CA GLU A 32 -3.49 1.85 -3.11
C GLU A 32 -3.30 2.97 -2.07
N ALA A 33 -2.98 2.66 -0.81
CA ALA A 33 -2.88 3.67 0.24
C ALA A 33 -1.46 4.23 0.38
N CYS A 34 -1.31 5.56 0.36
CA CYS A 34 -0.03 6.19 0.69
C CYS A 34 0.14 6.33 2.20
N ARG A 35 0.97 5.49 2.83
CA ARG A 35 1.29 5.57 4.26
C ARG A 35 2.14 6.81 4.52
N ARG A 36 1.54 7.92 4.98
CA ARG A 36 2.26 9.17 5.28
C ARG A 36 3.41 8.99 6.26
N ALA A 37 3.26 8.10 7.24
CA ALA A 37 4.30 7.80 8.22
C ALA A 37 5.54 7.10 7.60
N ALA A 38 5.33 6.27 6.58
CA ALA A 38 6.42 5.57 5.88
C ALA A 38 6.87 6.32 4.62
N GLY A 39 6.07 7.27 4.12
CA GLY A 39 6.26 7.91 2.83
C GLY A 39 6.18 6.93 1.66
N THR A 40 5.51 5.79 1.83
CA THR A 40 5.45 4.72 0.82
C THR A 40 4.05 4.13 0.65
N CYS A 41 3.77 3.67 -0.57
CA CYS A 41 2.54 2.97 -0.90
C CYS A 41 2.45 1.65 -0.14
N GLY A 42 1.30 1.41 0.47
CA GLY A 42 0.99 0.23 1.25
C GLY A 42 -0.49 -0.10 1.15
N PRO A 43 -0.94 -1.16 1.83
CA PRO A 43 -2.33 -1.55 1.75
C PRO A 43 -3.15 -0.64 2.64
N TRP A 44 -4.44 -0.51 2.33
CA TRP A 44 -5.40 0.08 3.24
C TRP A 44 -5.41 -0.70 4.56
N ARG A 45 -4.76 -0.15 5.60
CA ARG A 45 -4.85 -0.67 6.97
C ARG A 45 -5.61 0.33 7.83
N ARG A 46 -6.31 -0.17 8.86
CA ARG A 46 -6.99 0.68 9.85
C ARG A 46 -6.07 1.69 10.57
N GLN A 47 -4.75 1.52 10.45
CA GLN A 47 -3.74 2.42 11.00
C GLN A 47 -3.51 3.71 10.19
N ASP A 48 -4.08 3.83 8.98
CA ASP A 48 -4.05 5.06 8.18
C ASP A 48 -5.17 6.06 8.55
N PHE A 49 -6.04 5.69 9.50
CA PHE A 49 -7.18 6.50 9.97
C PHE A 49 -6.97 6.97 11.42
N GLN A 50 -5.83 7.63 11.69
CA GLN A 50 -5.58 8.37 12.94
C GLN A 50 -4.94 9.72 12.62
#